data_AF-B4M720-F1
#
_entry.id   AF-B4M720-F1
#
_cell.length_a   1.000
_cell.length_b   1.000
_cell.length_c   1.000
_cell.angle_alpha   90.00
_cell.angle_beta   90.00
_cell.angle_gamma   90.00
#
_symmetry.space_group_name_H-M   'P 1'
#
loop_
_entity.id
_entity.type
_entity.pdbx_description
1 polymer ?
#
loop_
_entity_poly.entity_id
_entity_poly.type
_entity_poly.pdbx_seq_one_letter_code
_entity_poly.pdbx_strand_id
1 'polypeptide(L)'
;MDAYIRNELSVDNDLTLDQAATHSAKLLAWLLDCQDQMQLGQPKYLELTHTDIECMFKATLYLHECHARYGDELVEAVLLQCPQAHAAIRGYYDKCETDREQCIKELCINIVNGTHNGHAHAPLLYHMHKTYAEVQPAWGIIKDLDWSAMAQKKANSTLDAATAAAAVEMNVNVLQMRQLVRRIFRLTTVDDIKIALKRAMRLISCELWLQLFREPKESILHTRCYVLRQMICDMLAEGTACPASACFVQNIYHFVANGSSSNVSRLFCWLMHARFAGALGSYLYGYWQQQLPHLRLDDVQCTGDAPMSALSLDEMLYLTHLLLTTKSPCRSQFYGELQTLPQLGRLRELLNKVAYVYS
;
A
#
# COMPACT_ATOMS: atom_id res chain seq x y z
N MET A 1 -10.01 14.95 5.64
CA MET A 1 -11.27 14.63 4.92
C MET A 1 -12.47 15.11 5.70
N ASP A 2 -12.50 14.94 7.02
CA ASP A 2 -13.65 15.29 7.86
C ASP A 2 -13.98 16.79 7.83
N ALA A 3 -12.96 17.66 7.79
CA ALA A 3 -13.17 19.10 7.60
C ALA A 3 -13.85 19.40 6.24
N TYR A 4 -13.39 18.74 5.17
CA TYR A 4 -13.98 18.86 3.83
C TYR A 4 -15.43 18.37 3.82
N ILE A 5 -15.70 17.18 4.37
CA ILE A 5 -17.06 16.62 4.43
C ILE A 5 -18.00 17.49 5.26
N ARG A 6 -17.54 18.04 6.39
CA ARG A 6 -18.38 18.86 7.25
C ARG A 6 -18.65 20.24 6.66
N ASN A 7 -17.64 20.89 6.09
CA ASN A 7 -17.71 22.31 5.75
C ASN A 7 -18.01 22.59 4.27
N GLU A 8 -17.65 21.68 3.36
CA GLU A 8 -17.67 21.93 1.91
C GLU A 8 -18.67 21.03 1.17
N LEU A 9 -19.20 19.99 1.83
CA LEU A 9 -20.09 19.02 1.20
C LEU A 9 -21.57 19.42 1.36
N SER A 10 -22.17 19.95 0.30
CA SER A 10 -23.62 20.20 0.15
C SER A 10 -24.09 19.77 -1.24
N VAL A 11 -25.31 19.24 -1.31
CA VAL A 11 -26.00 18.97 -2.59
C VAL A 11 -26.92 20.15 -2.85
N ASP A 12 -26.40 21.17 -3.51
CA ASP A 12 -27.17 22.37 -3.85
C ASP A 12 -27.63 22.31 -5.32
N ASN A 13 -28.65 23.09 -5.67
CA ASN A 13 -29.19 23.10 -7.04
C ASN A 13 -28.16 23.50 -8.10
N ASP A 14 -27.11 24.22 -7.73
CA ASP A 14 -26.04 24.66 -8.63
C ASP A 14 -24.88 23.65 -8.78
N LEU A 15 -24.91 22.53 -8.06
CA LEU A 15 -23.87 21.50 -8.15
C LEU A 15 -23.85 20.91 -9.56
N THR A 16 -22.77 21.13 -10.32
CA THR A 16 -22.60 20.60 -11.69
C THR A 16 -22.18 19.12 -11.69
N LEU A 17 -22.35 18.42 -12.82
CA LEU A 17 -21.89 17.03 -12.99
C LEU A 17 -20.38 16.89 -12.74
N ASP A 18 -19.56 17.82 -13.23
CA ASP A 18 -18.10 17.77 -13.08
C ASP A 18 -17.69 17.91 -11.60
N GLN A 19 -18.27 18.88 -10.89
CA GLN A 19 -18.08 19.03 -9.44
C GLN A 19 -18.57 17.80 -8.68
N ALA A 20 -19.75 17.28 -9.01
CA ALA A 20 -20.30 16.07 -8.42
C ALA A 20 -19.38 14.87 -8.65
N ALA A 21 -18.81 14.72 -9.84
CA ALA A 21 -17.86 13.66 -10.18
C ALA A 21 -16.56 13.79 -9.37
N THR A 22 -15.98 15.00 -9.28
CA THR A 22 -14.77 15.22 -8.48
C THR A 22 -14.99 14.98 -6.99
N HIS A 23 -16.12 15.43 -6.45
CA HIS A 23 -16.48 15.15 -5.06
C HIS A 23 -16.67 13.64 -4.86
N SER A 24 -17.43 12.98 -5.75
CA SER A 24 -17.76 11.56 -5.66
C SER A 24 -16.51 10.68 -5.76
N ALA A 25 -15.60 10.97 -6.68
CA ALA A 25 -14.32 10.27 -6.82
C ALA A 25 -13.51 10.31 -5.50
N LYS A 26 -13.39 11.51 -4.91
CA LYS A 26 -12.67 11.72 -3.65
C LYS A 26 -13.34 11.01 -2.47
N LEU A 27 -14.67 11.08 -2.39
CA LEU A 27 -15.46 10.45 -1.32
C LEU A 27 -15.47 8.93 -1.43
N LEU A 28 -15.64 8.36 -2.62
CA LEU A 28 -15.61 6.92 -2.84
C LEU A 28 -14.24 6.34 -2.49
N ALA A 29 -13.16 6.98 -2.93
CA ALA A 29 -11.82 6.54 -2.58
C ALA A 29 -11.61 6.50 -1.05
N TRP A 30 -12.17 7.46 -0.31
CA TRP A 30 -12.10 7.49 1.14
C TRP A 30 -13.04 6.48 1.80
N LEU A 31 -14.31 6.41 1.39
CA LEU A 31 -15.33 5.55 1.98
C LEU A 31 -14.99 4.07 1.77
N LEU A 32 -14.58 3.70 0.55
CA LEU A 32 -14.13 2.34 0.24
C LEU A 32 -12.87 1.98 1.04
N ASP A 33 -11.98 2.94 1.32
CA ASP A 33 -10.80 2.73 2.18
C ASP A 33 -11.16 2.51 3.64
N CYS A 34 -12.18 3.21 4.15
CA CYS A 34 -12.74 2.94 5.47
C CYS A 34 -13.43 1.56 5.51
N GLN A 35 -14.20 1.21 4.48
CA GLN A 35 -14.88 -0.08 4.39
C GLN A 35 -13.91 -1.25 4.29
N ASP A 36 -12.88 -1.16 3.46
CA ASP A 36 -11.81 -2.17 3.39
C ASP A 36 -11.17 -2.35 4.77
N GLN A 37 -10.86 -1.27 5.49
CA GLN A 37 -10.31 -1.38 6.86
C GLN A 37 -11.23 -2.10 7.85
N MET A 38 -12.55 -1.91 7.75
CA MET A 38 -13.53 -2.59 8.61
C MET A 38 -13.70 -4.08 8.26
N GLN A 39 -13.52 -4.46 6.99
CA GLN A 39 -13.73 -5.83 6.52
C GLN A 39 -12.56 -6.78 6.82
N LEU A 40 -11.36 -6.27 7.09
CA LEU A 40 -10.13 -7.06 7.24
C LEU A 40 -10.05 -7.89 8.54
N GLY A 41 -11.16 -8.11 9.24
CA GLY A 41 -11.29 -9.12 10.31
C GLY A 41 -10.48 -8.83 11.58
N GLN A 42 -9.89 -7.64 11.73
CA GLN A 42 -9.15 -7.23 12.92
C GLN A 42 -9.76 -5.97 13.56
N PRO A 43 -10.95 -6.09 14.18
CA PRO A 43 -11.62 -4.97 14.85
C PRO A 43 -10.82 -4.43 16.05
N LYS A 44 -9.67 -5.01 16.41
CA LYS A 44 -8.87 -4.54 17.54
C LYS A 44 -8.13 -3.22 17.30
N TYR A 45 -7.99 -2.79 16.04
CA TYR A 45 -7.09 -1.68 15.71
C TYR A 45 -7.75 -0.48 15.04
N LEU A 46 -8.97 -0.63 14.51
CA LEU A 46 -9.70 0.48 13.89
C LEU A 46 -10.64 1.09 14.93
N GLU A 47 -10.24 2.21 15.51
CA GLU A 47 -11.08 3.02 16.38
C GLU A 47 -11.72 4.13 15.55
N LEU A 48 -13.05 4.20 15.56
CA LEU A 48 -13.79 5.28 14.92
C LEU A 48 -14.30 6.25 15.98
N THR A 49 -14.12 7.54 15.73
CA THR A 49 -14.76 8.59 16.50
C THR A 49 -16.20 8.80 16.02
N HIS A 50 -17.00 9.50 16.82
CA HIS A 50 -18.35 9.90 16.41
C HIS A 50 -18.32 10.72 15.11
N THR A 51 -17.33 11.60 14.96
CA THR A 51 -17.14 12.40 13.74
C THR A 51 -16.85 11.55 12.51
N ASP A 52 -16.06 10.48 12.66
CA ASP A 52 -15.77 9.58 11.53
C ASP A 52 -17.06 8.94 11.02
N ILE A 53 -17.91 8.44 11.94
CA ILE A 53 -19.19 7.81 11.62
C ILE A 53 -20.13 8.81 10.95
N GLU A 54 -20.22 10.03 11.48
CA GLU A 54 -21.01 11.11 10.88
C GLU A 54 -20.54 11.45 9.46
N CYS A 55 -19.23 11.55 9.25
CA CYS A 55 -18.67 11.82 7.94
C CYS A 55 -18.94 10.68 6.96
N MET A 56 -18.89 9.41 7.42
CA MET A 56 -19.19 8.24 6.59
C MET A 56 -20.64 8.28 6.14
N PHE A 57 -21.57 8.54 7.06
CA PHE A 57 -23.00 8.65 6.75
C PHE A 57 -23.28 9.81 5.79
N LYS A 58 -22.73 11.00 6.07
CA LYS A 58 -22.88 12.18 5.21
C LYS A 58 -22.33 11.94 3.81
N ALA A 59 -21.16 11.30 3.70
CA ALA A 59 -20.56 10.96 2.41
C ALA A 59 -21.41 9.95 1.64
N THR A 60 -21.90 8.88 2.29
CA THR A 60 -22.78 7.89 1.65
C THR A 60 -24.08 8.52 1.17
N LEU A 61 -24.72 9.36 1.99
CA LEU A 61 -25.93 10.10 1.60
C LEU A 61 -25.65 10.99 0.38
N TYR A 62 -24.58 11.79 0.43
CA TYR A 62 -24.19 12.66 -0.67
C TYR A 62 -23.98 11.89 -1.98
N LEU A 63 -23.28 10.75 -1.92
CA LEU A 63 -23.04 9.89 -3.08
C LEU A 63 -24.35 9.35 -3.66
N HIS A 64 -25.30 8.94 -2.81
CA HIS A 64 -26.62 8.49 -3.26
C HIS A 64 -27.42 9.62 -3.91
N GLU A 65 -27.40 10.83 -3.35
CA GLU A 65 -28.14 11.97 -3.89
C GLU A 65 -27.55 12.45 -5.22
N CYS A 66 -26.21 12.50 -5.34
CA CYS A 66 -25.57 12.81 -6.61
C CYS A 66 -25.90 11.76 -7.68
N HIS A 67 -25.88 10.48 -7.31
CA HIS A 67 -26.26 9.40 -8.23
C HIS A 67 -27.73 9.46 -8.62
N ALA A 68 -28.64 9.76 -7.67
CA ALA A 68 -30.06 9.94 -7.98
C ALA A 68 -30.30 11.11 -8.95
N ARG A 69 -29.47 12.15 -8.91
CA ARG A 69 -29.56 13.32 -9.78
C ARG A 69 -28.97 13.09 -11.17
N TYR A 70 -27.83 12.40 -11.27
CA TYR A 70 -27.03 12.32 -12.50
C TYR A 70 -26.93 10.92 -13.11
N GLY A 71 -27.32 9.87 -12.39
CA GLY A 71 -27.31 8.48 -12.86
C GLY A 71 -25.95 8.03 -13.42
N ASP A 72 -26.01 7.25 -14.51
CA ASP A 72 -24.84 6.68 -15.18
C ASP A 72 -23.82 7.72 -15.67
N GLU A 73 -24.27 8.94 -15.98
CA GLU A 73 -23.35 10.02 -16.40
C GLU A 73 -22.35 10.37 -15.29
N LEU A 74 -22.79 10.32 -14.03
CA LEU A 74 -21.90 10.47 -12.88
C LEU A 74 -20.92 9.31 -12.78
N VAL A 75 -21.40 8.08 -12.96
CA VAL A 75 -20.57 6.88 -12.85
C VAL A 75 -19.45 6.95 -13.88
N GLU A 76 -19.77 7.20 -15.14
CA GLU A 76 -18.77 7.32 -16.21
C GLU A 76 -17.80 8.49 -15.96
N ALA A 77 -18.29 9.66 -15.53
CA ALA A 77 -17.43 10.80 -15.18
C ALA A 77 -16.47 10.49 -14.02
N VAL A 78 -16.92 9.78 -12.99
CA VAL A 78 -16.09 9.35 -11.85
C VAL A 78 -15.05 8.31 -12.30
N LEU A 79 -15.45 7.36 -13.14
CA LEU A 79 -14.56 6.33 -13.67
C LEU A 79 -13.42 6.95 -14.49
N LEU A 80 -13.66 8.01 -15.26
CA LEU A 80 -12.61 8.74 -15.97
C LEU A 80 -11.56 9.34 -15.04
N GLN A 81 -11.96 9.77 -13.84
CA GLN A 81 -11.05 10.33 -12.84
C GLN A 81 -10.27 9.25 -12.06
N CYS A 82 -10.80 8.02 -12.00
CA CYS A 82 -10.29 6.93 -11.17
C CYS A 82 -10.05 5.62 -11.96
N PRO A 83 -9.20 5.61 -13.01
CA PRO A 83 -9.05 4.47 -13.93
C PRO A 83 -8.63 3.15 -13.26
N GLN A 84 -7.97 3.22 -12.11
CA GLN A 84 -7.45 2.04 -11.42
C GLN A 84 -8.47 1.41 -10.46
N ALA A 85 -9.49 2.15 -10.04
CA ALA A 85 -10.49 1.70 -9.08
C ALA A 85 -11.85 1.37 -9.73
N HIS A 86 -11.88 1.18 -11.06
CA HIS A 86 -13.12 0.97 -11.83
C HIS A 86 -14.02 -0.11 -11.27
N ALA A 87 -13.46 -1.30 -10.99
CA ALA A 87 -14.23 -2.43 -10.48
C ALA A 87 -14.85 -2.14 -9.11
N ALA A 88 -14.12 -1.47 -8.21
CA ALA A 88 -14.60 -1.12 -6.89
C ALA A 88 -15.68 -0.02 -6.95
N ILE A 89 -15.50 0.97 -7.82
CA ILE A 89 -16.45 2.08 -8.03
C ILE A 89 -17.75 1.58 -8.67
N ARG A 90 -17.67 0.79 -9.74
CA ARG A 90 -18.86 0.15 -10.34
C ARG A 90 -19.56 -0.74 -9.33
N GLY A 91 -18.81 -1.60 -8.65
CA GLY A 91 -19.37 -2.47 -7.61
C GLY A 91 -20.06 -1.72 -6.48
N TYR A 92 -19.66 -0.47 -6.17
CA TYR A 92 -20.38 0.38 -5.23
C TYR A 92 -21.71 0.87 -5.82
N TYR A 93 -21.71 1.44 -7.01
CA TYR A 93 -22.92 1.98 -7.64
C TYR A 93 -23.92 0.89 -8.01
N ASP A 94 -23.48 -0.25 -8.56
CA ASP A 94 -24.32 -1.41 -8.87
C ASP A 94 -25.09 -1.89 -7.63
N LYS A 95 -24.40 -1.96 -6.47
CA LYS A 95 -25.03 -2.32 -5.20
C LYS A 95 -26.04 -1.27 -4.74
N CYS A 96 -25.68 0.02 -4.87
CA CYS A 96 -26.55 1.12 -4.47
C CYS A 96 -27.82 1.21 -5.33
N GLU A 97 -27.73 0.85 -6.61
CA GLU A 97 -28.89 0.76 -7.51
C GLU A 97 -29.75 -0.45 -7.20
N THR A 98 -29.13 -1.60 -6.96
CA THR A 98 -29.85 -2.87 -6.73
C THR A 98 -30.60 -2.87 -5.40
N ASP A 99 -29.95 -2.45 -4.32
CA ASP A 99 -30.55 -2.41 -2.98
C ASP A 99 -29.82 -1.41 -2.06
N ARG A 100 -30.34 -0.17 -2.06
CA ARG A 100 -29.81 0.92 -1.24
C ARG A 100 -29.96 0.66 0.26
N GLU A 101 -31.06 0.04 0.68
CA GLU A 101 -31.28 -0.29 2.09
C GLU A 101 -30.24 -1.29 2.56
N GLN A 102 -29.93 -2.30 1.74
CA GLN A 102 -28.88 -3.26 2.04
C GLN A 102 -27.49 -2.60 2.14
N CYS A 103 -27.17 -1.64 1.28
CA CYS A 103 -25.92 -0.87 1.39
C CYS A 103 -25.80 -0.13 2.73
N ILE A 104 -26.90 0.48 3.20
CA ILE A 104 -26.97 1.18 4.49
C ILE A 104 -26.84 0.19 5.66
N LYS A 105 -27.52 -0.97 5.58
CA LYS A 105 -27.37 -2.05 6.57
C LYS A 105 -25.93 -2.55 6.65
N GLU A 106 -25.29 -2.81 5.51
CA GLU A 106 -23.90 -3.25 5.44
C GLU A 106 -22.94 -2.23 6.04
N LEU A 107 -23.14 -0.93 5.81
CA LEU A 107 -22.37 0.12 6.46
C LEU A 107 -22.48 0.05 7.99
N CYS A 108 -23.70 -0.06 8.51
CA CYS A 108 -23.94 -0.18 9.96
C CYS A 108 -23.30 -1.45 10.55
N ILE A 109 -23.48 -2.59 9.87
CA ILE A 109 -22.87 -3.87 10.26
C ILE A 109 -21.35 -3.76 10.32
N ASN A 110 -20.73 -3.15 9.30
CA ASN A 110 -19.29 -3.00 9.22
C ASN A 110 -18.75 -2.08 10.32
N ILE A 111 -19.47 -1.01 10.67
CA ILE A 111 -19.10 -0.15 11.79
C ILE A 111 -19.17 -0.93 13.11
N VAL A 112 -20.27 -1.64 13.38
CA VAL A 112 -20.45 -2.35 14.66
C VAL A 112 -19.47 -3.52 14.81
N ASN A 113 -19.25 -4.31 13.75
CA ASN A 113 -18.47 -5.54 13.81
C ASN A 113 -17.00 -5.38 13.40
N GLY A 114 -16.69 -4.39 12.57
CA GLY A 114 -15.36 -4.14 11.98
C GLY A 114 -14.50 -3.14 12.77
N THR A 115 -14.99 -2.57 13.87
CA THR A 115 -14.28 -1.54 14.65
C THR A 115 -14.08 -1.93 16.11
N HIS A 116 -13.14 -1.26 16.76
CA HIS A 116 -12.83 -1.43 18.18
C HIS A 116 -13.99 -0.88 19.01
N ASN A 117 -14.55 -1.72 19.89
CA ASN A 117 -15.76 -1.40 20.66
C ASN A 117 -16.95 -0.93 19.80
N GLY A 118 -17.05 -1.36 18.54
CA GLY A 118 -18.06 -0.87 17.60
C GLY A 118 -19.52 -0.99 18.07
N HIS A 119 -19.82 -1.95 18.96
CA HIS A 119 -21.13 -2.07 19.62
C HIS A 119 -21.54 -0.80 20.39
N ALA A 120 -20.58 -0.04 20.92
CA ALA A 120 -20.83 1.22 21.61
C ALA A 120 -21.38 2.31 20.67
N HIS A 121 -21.22 2.16 19.35
CA HIS A 121 -21.75 3.10 18.37
C HIS A 121 -23.21 2.83 18.00
N ALA A 122 -23.82 1.70 18.39
CA ALA A 122 -25.21 1.38 18.04
C ALA A 122 -26.22 2.48 18.44
N PRO A 123 -26.14 3.11 19.64
CA PRO A 123 -27.04 4.22 20.00
C PRO A 123 -26.86 5.45 19.11
N LEU A 124 -25.62 5.77 18.71
CA LEU A 124 -25.34 6.87 17.79
C LEU A 124 -25.94 6.60 16.40
N LEU A 125 -25.67 5.41 15.85
CA LEU A 125 -26.20 4.99 14.54
C LEU A 125 -27.73 5.02 14.55
N TYR A 126 -28.36 4.53 15.62
CA TYR A 126 -29.79 4.63 15.81
C TYR A 126 -30.25 6.08 15.92
N HIS A 127 -29.57 6.97 16.64
CA HIS A 127 -30.03 8.36 16.74
C HIS A 127 -29.97 9.09 15.38
N MET A 128 -28.92 8.83 14.60
CA MET A 128 -28.70 9.48 13.31
C MET A 128 -29.76 9.12 12.26
N HIS A 129 -30.38 7.93 12.33
CA HIS A 129 -31.29 7.49 11.25
C HIS A 129 -32.40 8.49 10.96
N LYS A 130 -32.94 9.17 11.98
CA LYS A 130 -34.09 10.06 11.82
C LYS A 130 -33.76 11.24 10.91
N THR A 131 -32.67 11.94 11.20
CA THR A 131 -32.22 13.10 10.41
C THR A 131 -31.92 12.72 8.96
N TYR A 132 -31.35 11.54 8.74
CA TYR A 132 -31.03 11.06 7.39
C TYR A 132 -32.25 10.54 6.64
N ALA A 133 -33.21 9.91 7.34
CA ALA A 133 -34.47 9.43 6.77
C ALA A 133 -35.40 10.56 6.35
N GLU A 134 -35.31 11.73 7.01
CA GLU A 134 -36.00 12.96 6.59
C GLU A 134 -35.53 13.45 5.21
N VAL A 135 -34.25 13.23 4.88
CA VAL A 135 -33.68 13.59 3.56
C VAL A 135 -33.89 12.47 2.54
N GLN A 136 -33.60 11.23 2.92
CA GLN A 136 -33.68 10.07 2.04
C GLN A 136 -34.33 8.88 2.78
N PRO A 137 -35.57 8.45 2.42
CA PRO A 137 -36.35 7.47 3.19
C PRO A 137 -35.68 6.13 3.46
N ALA A 138 -34.79 5.67 2.56
CA ALA A 138 -34.07 4.40 2.70
C ALA A 138 -33.22 4.31 3.99
N TRP A 139 -32.80 5.46 4.56
CA TRP A 139 -32.07 5.49 5.85
C TRP A 139 -32.95 5.12 7.04
N GLY A 140 -34.28 5.12 6.88
CA GLY A 140 -35.22 4.65 7.87
C GLY A 140 -35.00 3.19 8.27
N ILE A 141 -34.38 2.39 7.42
CA ILE A 141 -34.11 0.97 7.65
C ILE A 141 -33.22 0.69 8.88
N ILE A 142 -32.44 1.67 9.31
CA ILE A 142 -31.57 1.58 10.49
C ILE A 142 -32.40 1.38 11.77
N LYS A 143 -33.66 1.84 11.80
CA LYS A 143 -34.56 1.64 12.95
C LYS A 143 -34.93 0.17 13.15
N ASP A 144 -34.92 -0.61 12.07
CA ASP A 144 -35.37 -2.01 12.01
C ASP A 144 -34.20 -2.99 12.15
N LEU A 145 -32.98 -2.48 12.34
CA LEU A 145 -31.77 -3.26 12.56
C LEU A 145 -31.78 -3.95 13.93
N ASP A 146 -31.55 -5.27 13.93
CA ASP A 146 -31.33 -6.03 15.17
C ASP A 146 -29.88 -5.84 15.67
N TRP A 147 -29.68 -4.79 16.45
CA TRP A 147 -28.41 -4.45 17.10
C TRP A 147 -27.89 -5.57 18.01
N SER A 148 -28.80 -6.34 18.62
CA SER A 148 -28.44 -7.42 19.54
C SER A 148 -27.88 -8.64 18.78
N ALA A 149 -28.53 -9.04 17.69
CA ALA A 149 -28.06 -10.12 16.83
C ALA A 149 -26.74 -9.77 16.12
N MET A 150 -26.56 -8.50 15.72
CA MET A 150 -25.32 -8.03 15.11
C MET A 150 -24.11 -8.18 16.04
N ALA A 151 -24.27 -7.86 17.33
CA ALA A 151 -23.20 -8.00 18.32
C ALA A 151 -22.86 -9.48 18.63
N GLN A 152 -23.85 -10.38 18.57
CA GLN A 152 -23.69 -11.80 18.89
C GLN A 152 -23.03 -12.63 17.77
N LYS A 153 -23.22 -12.25 16.49
CA LYS A 153 -22.65 -12.96 15.34
C LYS A 153 -21.11 -13.08 15.39
N LYS A 154 -20.45 -12.18 16.12
CA LYS A 154 -19.01 -12.17 16.39
C LYS A 154 -18.53 -13.26 17.36
N ALA A 155 -19.37 -13.66 18.32
CA ALA A 155 -18.98 -14.66 19.33
C ALA A 155 -18.83 -16.07 18.70
N ASN A 156 -19.60 -16.34 17.65
CA ASN A 156 -19.74 -17.68 17.05
C ASN A 156 -18.79 -17.93 15.86
N SER A 157 -18.11 -16.91 15.33
CA SER A 157 -17.18 -17.05 14.19
C SER A 157 -15.75 -17.44 14.59
N THR A 158 -15.52 -17.81 15.85
CA THR A 158 -14.21 -18.19 16.41
C THR A 158 -13.81 -19.64 16.08
N LEU A 159 -14.70 -20.46 15.50
CA LEU A 159 -14.45 -21.87 15.22
C LEU A 159 -13.69 -22.16 13.91
N ASP A 160 -13.62 -21.21 12.97
CA ASP A 160 -12.92 -21.37 11.66
C ASP A 160 -11.45 -20.88 11.67
N ALA A 161 -10.85 -20.80 12.87
CA ALA A 161 -9.57 -20.12 13.09
C ALA A 161 -8.34 -20.82 12.48
N ALA A 162 -8.39 -22.14 12.25
CA ALA A 162 -7.21 -22.92 11.81
C ALA A 162 -6.91 -22.81 10.31
N THR A 163 -7.94 -22.82 9.46
CA THR A 163 -7.84 -22.58 8.01
C THR A 163 -7.71 -21.08 7.71
N ALA A 164 -8.31 -20.23 8.54
CA ALA A 164 -8.07 -18.79 8.50
C ALA A 164 -6.61 -18.46 8.87
N ALA A 165 -5.98 -19.10 9.87
CA ALA A 165 -4.62 -18.76 10.32
C ALA A 165 -3.54 -18.80 9.21
N ALA A 166 -3.55 -19.79 8.32
CA ALA A 166 -2.58 -19.88 7.22
C ALA A 166 -2.84 -18.85 6.09
N ALA A 167 -4.10 -18.54 5.81
CA ALA A 167 -4.46 -17.42 4.92
C ALA A 167 -4.19 -16.06 5.60
N VAL A 168 -4.35 -15.99 6.92
CA VAL A 168 -4.18 -14.82 7.78
C VAL A 168 -2.71 -14.45 7.92
N GLU A 169 -1.77 -15.39 7.97
CA GLU A 169 -0.33 -15.07 8.04
C GLU A 169 0.17 -14.41 6.73
N MET A 170 -0.29 -14.90 5.57
CA MET A 170 -0.11 -14.18 4.29
C MET A 170 -0.87 -12.84 4.26
N ASN A 171 -2.00 -12.75 4.96
CA ASN A 171 -2.78 -11.52 5.09
C ASN A 171 -2.11 -10.49 6.02
N VAL A 172 -1.46 -10.88 7.13
CA VAL A 172 -0.93 -9.94 8.14
C VAL A 172 0.10 -8.99 7.54
N ASN A 173 1.02 -9.50 6.73
CA ASN A 173 1.98 -8.65 6.03
C ASN A 173 1.29 -7.68 5.04
N VAL A 174 0.23 -8.13 4.36
CA VAL A 174 -0.56 -7.26 3.48
C VAL A 174 -1.29 -6.19 4.31
N LEU A 175 -1.90 -6.56 5.43
CA LEU A 175 -2.56 -5.64 6.36
C LEU A 175 -1.60 -4.58 6.89
N GLN A 176 -0.45 -5.01 7.41
CA GLN A 176 0.59 -4.13 7.94
C GLN A 176 1.13 -3.20 6.85
N MET A 177 1.29 -3.70 5.62
CA MET A 177 1.76 -2.89 4.50
C MET A 177 0.71 -1.85 4.13
N ARG A 178 -0.56 -2.25 3.98
CA ARG A 178 -1.67 -1.33 3.70
C ARG A 178 -1.83 -0.28 4.80
N GLN A 179 -1.68 -0.67 6.07
CA GLN A 179 -1.66 0.25 7.21
C GLN A 179 -0.50 1.24 7.14
N LEU A 180 0.71 0.79 6.79
CA LEU A 180 1.87 1.67 6.60
C LEU A 180 1.60 2.68 5.49
N VAL A 181 1.10 2.23 4.33
CA VAL A 181 0.76 3.10 3.20
C VAL A 181 -0.27 4.14 3.61
N ARG A 182 -1.35 3.72 4.28
CA ARG A 182 -2.37 4.65 4.82
C ARG A 182 -1.77 5.67 5.77
N ARG A 183 -0.91 5.26 6.71
CA ARG A 183 -0.24 6.16 7.66
C ARG A 183 0.65 7.18 6.96
N ILE A 184 1.40 6.76 5.95
CA ILE A 184 2.24 7.66 5.16
C ILE A 184 1.38 8.69 4.41
N PHE A 185 0.29 8.26 3.77
CA PHE A 185 -0.61 9.15 3.02
C PHE A 185 -1.61 9.94 3.88
N ARG A 186 -1.57 9.81 5.21
CA ARG A 186 -2.25 10.76 6.11
C ARG A 186 -1.48 12.08 6.22
N LEU A 187 -0.21 12.09 5.84
CA LEU A 187 0.61 13.30 5.82
C LEU A 187 0.18 14.21 4.67
N THR A 188 0.22 15.51 4.91
CA THR A 188 -0.39 16.52 4.03
C THR A 188 0.52 16.98 2.90
N THR A 189 1.85 16.87 3.07
CA THR A 189 2.82 17.34 2.08
C THR A 189 3.65 16.19 1.50
N VAL A 190 4.10 16.37 0.25
CA VAL A 190 5.01 15.42 -0.42
C VAL A 190 6.33 15.29 0.36
N ASP A 191 6.81 16.37 0.98
CA ASP A 191 8.05 16.34 1.77
C ASP A 191 7.89 15.53 3.05
N ASP A 192 6.76 15.66 3.75
CA ASP A 192 6.46 14.82 4.91
C ASP A 192 6.36 13.35 4.52
N ILE A 193 5.72 13.05 3.38
CA ILE A 193 5.65 11.69 2.82
C ILE A 193 7.06 11.16 2.52
N LYS A 194 7.94 11.97 1.89
CA LYS A 194 9.34 11.60 1.63
C LYS A 194 10.09 11.31 2.93
N ILE A 195 9.95 12.15 3.95
CA ILE A 195 10.61 11.98 5.25
C ILE A 195 10.13 10.69 5.92
N ALA A 196 8.81 10.46 5.96
CA ALA A 196 8.23 9.26 6.54
C ALA A 196 8.67 7.99 5.78
N LEU A 197 8.71 8.06 4.45
CA LEU A 197 9.19 6.97 3.61
C LEU A 197 10.67 6.66 3.87
N LYS A 198 11.54 7.67 3.93
CA LYS A 198 12.96 7.49 4.29
C LYS A 198 13.13 6.83 5.66
N ARG A 199 12.32 7.21 6.65
CA ARG A 199 12.32 6.56 7.97
C ARG A 199 11.84 5.11 7.89
N ALA A 200 10.74 4.86 7.17
CA ALA A 200 10.20 3.52 6.99
C ALA A 200 11.20 2.60 6.30
N MET A 201 11.88 3.04 5.23
CA MET A 201 12.88 2.27 4.50
C MET A 201 14.02 1.77 5.39
N ARG A 202 14.33 2.50 6.46
CA ARG A 202 15.37 2.13 7.45
C ARG A 202 14.87 1.12 8.48
N LEU A 203 13.61 1.19 8.88
CA LEU A 203 13.08 0.50 10.06
C LEU A 203 12.22 -0.73 9.73
N ILE A 204 11.63 -0.76 8.54
CA ILE A 204 10.65 -1.77 8.14
C ILE A 204 11.34 -2.93 7.42
N SER A 205 10.93 -4.15 7.73
CA SER A 205 11.46 -5.36 7.11
C SER A 205 11.22 -5.40 5.60
N CYS A 206 12.16 -6.03 4.88
CA CYS A 206 12.06 -6.25 3.43
C CYS A 206 10.77 -6.98 3.04
N GLU A 207 10.27 -7.87 3.91
CA GLU A 207 9.06 -8.64 3.65
C GLU A 207 7.82 -7.78 3.46
N LEU A 208 7.71 -6.70 4.24
CA LEU A 208 6.56 -5.80 4.18
C LEU A 208 6.55 -5.00 2.89
N TRP A 209 7.73 -4.56 2.47
CA TRP A 209 7.92 -3.96 1.16
C TRP A 209 7.48 -4.93 0.05
N LEU A 210 7.40 -6.26 0.29
CA LEU A 210 7.09 -7.19 -0.81
C LEU A 210 5.64 -7.13 -1.17
N GLN A 211 4.82 -6.92 -0.16
CA GLN A 211 3.41 -6.69 -0.33
C GLN A 211 3.17 -5.37 -1.04
N LEU A 212 4.02 -4.35 -0.81
CA LEU A 212 3.90 -3.07 -1.51
C LEU A 212 3.93 -3.27 -3.02
N PHE A 213 4.86 -4.08 -3.54
CA PHE A 213 5.01 -4.37 -4.97
C PHE A 213 3.93 -5.31 -5.54
N ARG A 214 3.29 -6.11 -4.68
CA ARG A 214 2.23 -7.06 -5.05
C ARG A 214 0.81 -6.51 -4.96
N GLU A 215 0.63 -5.28 -4.46
CA GLU A 215 -0.71 -4.69 -4.32
C GLU A 215 -1.47 -4.74 -5.67
N PRO A 216 -2.65 -5.40 -5.72
CA PRO A 216 -3.42 -5.61 -6.96
C PRO A 216 -3.91 -4.28 -7.54
N LYS A 217 -4.14 -4.23 -8.85
CA LYS A 217 -4.53 -3.01 -9.56
C LYS A 217 -5.91 -2.52 -9.17
N GLU A 218 -6.77 -3.47 -8.85
CA GLU A 218 -8.16 -3.29 -8.47
C GLU A 218 -8.31 -2.73 -7.05
N SER A 219 -7.22 -2.73 -6.27
CA SER A 219 -7.21 -2.14 -4.94
C SER A 219 -7.24 -0.63 -5.02
N ILE A 220 -8.09 -0.04 -4.19
CA ILE A 220 -8.13 1.40 -3.89
C ILE A 220 -6.79 1.96 -3.39
N LEU A 221 -5.90 1.13 -2.84
CA LEU A 221 -4.57 1.54 -2.39
C LEU A 221 -3.53 1.44 -3.51
N HIS A 222 -3.87 0.87 -4.67
CA HIS A 222 -2.90 0.60 -5.73
C HIS A 222 -2.13 1.86 -6.13
N THR A 223 -2.82 2.99 -6.37
CA THR A 223 -2.17 4.24 -6.76
C THR A 223 -1.23 4.76 -5.69
N ARG A 224 -1.62 4.70 -4.42
CA ARG A 224 -0.77 5.10 -3.28
C ARG A 224 0.46 4.20 -3.16
N CYS A 225 0.27 2.89 -3.27
CA CYS A 225 1.36 1.93 -3.29
C CYS A 225 2.30 2.19 -4.48
N TYR A 226 1.75 2.43 -5.67
CA TYR A 226 2.50 2.74 -6.87
C TYR A 226 3.37 3.98 -6.70
N VAL A 227 2.81 5.07 -6.15
CA VAL A 227 3.58 6.30 -5.86
C VAL A 227 4.75 6.01 -4.92
N LEU A 228 4.53 5.28 -3.82
CA LEU A 228 5.63 4.93 -2.91
C LEU A 228 6.68 4.03 -3.57
N ARG A 229 6.27 3.08 -4.42
CA ARG A 229 7.22 2.29 -5.21
C ARG A 229 8.10 3.19 -6.08
N GLN A 230 7.51 4.18 -6.75
CA GLN A 230 8.28 5.14 -7.57
C GLN A 230 9.24 5.94 -6.71
N MET A 231 8.78 6.48 -5.59
CA MET A 231 9.63 7.26 -4.68
C MET A 231 10.79 6.44 -4.11
N ILE A 232 10.57 5.16 -3.76
CA ILE A 232 11.65 4.25 -3.35
C ILE A 232 12.66 4.07 -4.49
N CYS A 233 12.19 3.84 -5.72
CA CYS A 233 13.05 3.69 -6.89
C CYS A 233 13.86 4.96 -7.17
N ASP A 234 13.25 6.14 -7.02
CA ASP A 234 13.92 7.42 -7.22
C ASP A 234 15.01 7.64 -6.16
N MET A 235 14.72 7.33 -4.89
CA MET A 235 15.72 7.39 -3.82
C MET A 235 16.86 6.38 -4.02
N LEU A 236 16.59 5.21 -4.59
CA LEU A 236 17.63 4.24 -4.95
C LEU A 236 18.48 4.74 -6.12
N ALA A 237 17.88 5.38 -7.12
CA ALA A 237 18.57 5.96 -8.27
C ALA A 237 19.43 7.18 -7.89
N GLU A 238 19.05 7.93 -6.85
CA GLU A 238 19.90 8.97 -6.22
C GLU A 238 21.21 8.38 -5.62
N GLY A 239 21.29 7.06 -5.46
CA GLY A 239 22.52 6.33 -5.16
C GLY A 239 22.91 6.31 -3.67
N THR A 240 24.21 6.13 -3.42
CA THR A 240 24.79 5.91 -2.08
C THR A 240 24.75 7.15 -1.18
N ALA A 241 24.41 8.33 -1.71
CA ALA A 241 24.30 9.58 -0.95
C ALA A 241 23.10 9.60 0.01
N CYS A 242 22.10 8.74 -0.18
CA CYS A 242 20.92 8.66 0.67
C CYS A 242 21.07 7.54 1.73
N PRO A 243 21.15 7.86 3.03
CA PRO A 243 21.28 6.84 4.09
C PRO A 243 20.10 5.86 4.14
N ALA A 244 18.90 6.32 3.77
CA ALA A 244 17.72 5.46 3.73
C ALA A 244 17.82 4.39 2.62
N SER A 245 18.39 4.75 1.46
CA SER A 245 18.65 3.83 0.35
C SER A 245 19.65 2.75 0.76
N ALA A 246 20.71 3.12 1.47
CA ALA A 246 21.68 2.16 1.99
C ALA A 246 21.07 1.17 2.98
N CYS A 247 20.32 1.64 3.99
CA CYS A 247 19.62 0.75 4.91
C CYS A 247 18.60 -0.13 4.18
N PHE A 248 17.91 0.38 3.16
CA PHE A 248 16.96 -0.39 2.39
C PHE A 248 17.64 -1.54 1.62
N VAL A 249 18.77 -1.26 0.97
CA VAL A 249 19.58 -2.28 0.28
C VAL A 249 20.16 -3.30 1.27
N GLN A 250 20.59 -2.84 2.45
CA GLN A 250 21.05 -3.74 3.52
C GLN A 250 19.92 -4.64 4.03
N ASN A 251 18.70 -4.12 4.15
CA ASN A 251 17.52 -4.90 4.49
C ASN A 251 17.18 -5.94 3.41
N ILE A 252 17.39 -5.62 2.12
CA ILE A 252 17.29 -6.61 1.04
C ILE A 252 18.34 -7.70 1.24
N TYR A 253 19.61 -7.34 1.47
CA TYR A 253 20.67 -8.30 1.73
C TYR A 253 20.32 -9.23 2.89
N HIS A 254 19.94 -8.70 4.05
CA HIS A 254 19.57 -9.53 5.21
C HIS A 254 18.39 -10.47 4.89
N PHE A 255 17.42 -10.01 4.09
CA PHE A 255 16.27 -10.81 3.71
C PHE A 255 16.64 -12.03 2.84
N VAL A 256 17.60 -11.88 1.92
CA VAL A 256 18.03 -12.99 1.05
C VAL A 256 19.16 -13.82 1.64
N ALA A 257 20.11 -13.23 2.36
CA ALA A 257 21.28 -13.91 2.90
C ALA A 257 20.96 -14.71 4.18
N ASN A 258 20.13 -14.17 5.07
CA ASN A 258 19.72 -14.84 6.31
C ASN A 258 18.38 -15.58 6.15
N GLY A 259 17.79 -15.54 4.96
CA GLY A 259 16.48 -16.09 4.65
C GLY A 259 16.52 -17.54 4.18
N SER A 260 15.32 -18.12 3.99
CA SER A 260 15.19 -19.39 3.27
C SER A 260 15.44 -19.19 1.77
N SER A 261 15.75 -20.27 1.04
CA SER A 261 15.89 -20.24 -0.44
C SER A 261 14.66 -19.67 -1.16
N SER A 262 13.49 -19.73 -0.53
CA SER A 262 12.27 -19.11 -1.04
C SER A 262 12.33 -17.56 -1.10
N ASN A 263 13.14 -16.92 -0.25
CA ASN A 263 13.29 -15.46 -0.23
C ASN A 263 14.04 -14.94 -1.47
N VAL A 264 15.01 -15.69 -1.97
CA VAL A 264 15.68 -15.37 -3.24
C VAL A 264 14.68 -15.39 -4.39
N SER A 265 13.83 -16.42 -4.47
CA SER A 265 12.75 -16.48 -5.47
C SER A 265 11.77 -15.31 -5.33
N ARG A 266 11.43 -14.89 -4.10
CA ARG A 266 10.58 -13.72 -3.84
C ARG A 266 11.23 -12.41 -4.30
N LEU A 267 12.54 -12.26 -4.11
CA LEU A 267 13.30 -11.13 -4.66
C LEU A 267 13.29 -11.14 -6.18
N PHE A 268 13.44 -12.30 -6.83
CA PHE A 268 13.33 -12.37 -8.30
C PHE A 268 11.95 -11.94 -8.80
N CYS A 269 10.88 -12.29 -8.09
CA CYS A 269 9.55 -11.75 -8.42
C CYS A 269 9.50 -10.21 -8.36
N TRP A 270 10.21 -9.57 -7.43
CA TRP A 270 10.31 -8.11 -7.42
C TRP A 270 11.09 -7.54 -8.59
N LEU A 271 12.19 -8.19 -8.96
CA LEU A 271 13.05 -7.74 -10.05
C LEU A 271 12.35 -7.87 -11.41
N MET A 272 11.19 -8.53 -11.49
CA MET A 272 10.30 -8.43 -12.66
C MET A 272 9.75 -7.01 -12.87
N HIS A 273 9.71 -6.17 -11.82
CA HIS A 273 9.37 -4.76 -11.95
C HIS A 273 10.57 -3.98 -12.50
N ALA A 274 10.56 -3.68 -13.80
CA ALA A 274 11.68 -3.07 -14.51
C ALA A 274 12.26 -1.81 -13.83
N ARG A 275 11.41 -0.91 -13.32
CA ARG A 275 11.88 0.31 -12.63
C ARG A 275 12.59 -0.01 -11.31
N PHE A 276 12.11 -0.98 -10.55
CA PHE A 276 12.78 -1.42 -9.32
C PHE A 276 14.12 -2.10 -9.64
N ALA A 277 14.13 -3.00 -10.62
CA ALA A 277 15.36 -3.64 -11.06
C ALA A 277 16.40 -2.63 -11.55
N GLY A 278 16.00 -1.66 -12.38
CA GLY A 278 16.88 -0.59 -12.85
C GLY A 278 17.37 0.31 -11.72
N ALA A 279 16.52 0.66 -10.76
CA ALA A 279 16.92 1.48 -9.61
C ALA A 279 17.91 0.75 -8.68
N LEU A 280 17.65 -0.53 -8.38
CA LEU A 280 18.59 -1.34 -7.60
C LEU A 280 19.91 -1.56 -8.36
N GLY A 281 19.84 -1.83 -9.66
CA GLY A 281 21.00 -1.93 -10.54
C GLY A 281 21.84 -0.66 -10.54
N SER A 282 21.19 0.51 -10.68
CA SER A 282 21.84 1.82 -10.62
C SER A 282 22.52 2.07 -9.27
N TYR A 283 21.89 1.67 -8.16
CA TYR A 283 22.50 1.76 -6.83
C TYR A 283 23.77 0.90 -6.73
N LEU A 284 23.71 -0.36 -7.15
CA LEU A 284 24.89 -1.25 -7.15
C LEU A 284 25.97 -0.75 -8.10
N TYR A 285 25.60 -0.24 -9.27
CA TYR A 285 26.51 0.37 -10.23
C TYR A 285 27.27 1.55 -9.61
N GLY A 286 26.54 2.49 -8.97
CA GLY A 286 27.13 3.65 -8.32
C GLY A 286 28.10 3.27 -7.20
N TYR A 287 27.76 2.23 -6.42
CA TYR A 287 28.69 1.65 -5.44
C TYR A 287 29.97 1.15 -6.11
N TRP A 288 29.86 0.31 -7.14
CA TRP A 288 31.04 -0.25 -7.81
C TRP A 288 31.88 0.82 -8.50
N GLN A 289 31.25 1.82 -9.11
CA GLN A 289 31.94 2.95 -9.71
C GLN A 289 32.83 3.68 -8.69
N GLN A 290 32.37 3.82 -7.45
CA GLN A 290 33.13 4.46 -6.37
C GLN A 290 34.19 3.54 -5.76
N GLN A 291 33.90 2.23 -5.62
CA GLN A 291 34.72 1.32 -4.83
C GLN A 291 35.79 0.56 -5.63
N LEU A 292 35.54 0.28 -6.92
CA LEU A 292 36.48 -0.49 -7.76
C LEU A 292 37.91 0.08 -7.84
N PRO A 293 38.13 1.42 -7.90
CA PRO A 293 39.48 1.98 -7.87
C PRO A 293 40.26 1.62 -6.60
N HIS A 294 39.55 1.41 -5.49
CA HIS A 294 40.10 1.17 -4.17
C HIS A 294 40.15 -0.31 -3.78
N LEU A 295 39.65 -1.20 -4.63
CA LEU A 295 39.63 -2.63 -4.35
C LEU A 295 41.05 -3.21 -4.30
N ARG A 296 41.36 -4.10 -3.35
CA ARG A 296 42.54 -4.97 -3.33
C ARG A 296 42.08 -6.40 -3.54
N LEU A 297 42.47 -6.99 -4.67
CA LEU A 297 41.97 -8.29 -5.12
C LEU A 297 42.55 -9.47 -4.33
N ASP A 298 43.74 -9.31 -3.76
CA ASP A 298 44.42 -10.36 -3.00
C ASP A 298 43.76 -10.58 -1.64
N ASP A 299 43.41 -9.48 -0.96
CA ASP A 299 42.82 -9.49 0.38
C ASP A 299 41.28 -9.46 0.36
N VAL A 300 40.66 -9.30 -0.82
CA VAL A 300 39.21 -9.11 -0.99
C VAL A 300 38.68 -7.99 -0.08
N GLN A 301 39.36 -6.84 -0.10
CA GLN A 301 39.06 -5.70 0.76
C GLN A 301 39.29 -4.39 0.01
N CYS A 302 38.60 -3.33 0.42
CA CYS A 302 38.90 -1.98 -0.06
C CYS A 302 40.10 -1.38 0.72
N THR A 303 40.88 -0.51 0.07
CA THR A 303 41.93 0.27 0.73
C THR A 303 41.36 1.20 1.79
N GLY A 304 42.17 1.61 2.77
CA GLY A 304 41.77 2.59 3.79
C GLY A 304 41.32 3.96 3.24
N ASP A 305 41.74 4.31 2.03
CA ASP A 305 41.35 5.57 1.34
C ASP A 305 40.01 5.46 0.58
N ALA A 306 39.32 4.31 0.65
CA ALA A 306 38.05 4.13 -0.03
C ALA A 306 36.95 5.03 0.58
N PRO A 307 36.02 5.54 -0.23
CA PRO A 307 34.87 6.27 0.29
C PRO A 307 34.11 5.40 1.29
N MET A 308 33.78 5.98 2.46
CA MET A 308 32.98 5.31 3.48
C MET A 308 31.65 4.87 2.87
N SER A 309 31.38 3.56 2.93
CA SER A 309 30.12 2.96 2.51
C SER A 309 29.38 2.42 3.74
N ALA A 310 28.06 2.59 3.73
CA ALA A 310 27.20 2.01 4.76
C ALA A 310 27.01 0.49 4.59
N LEU A 311 27.20 -0.05 3.37
CA LEU A 311 27.22 -1.50 3.11
C LEU A 311 28.64 -2.02 2.96
N SER A 312 28.87 -3.23 3.47
CA SER A 312 30.16 -3.91 3.36
C SER A 312 30.40 -4.43 1.95
N LEU A 313 31.67 -4.73 1.63
CA LEU A 313 32.05 -5.31 0.35
C LEU A 313 31.34 -6.66 0.11
N ASP A 314 31.27 -7.51 1.14
CA ASP A 314 30.63 -8.83 1.04
C ASP A 314 29.13 -8.74 0.75
N GLU A 315 28.43 -7.80 1.40
CA GLU A 315 26.99 -7.57 1.18
C GLU A 315 26.72 -7.18 -0.28
N MET A 316 27.54 -6.26 -0.81
CA MET A 316 27.41 -5.77 -2.17
C MET A 316 27.84 -6.81 -3.20
N LEU A 317 28.86 -7.61 -2.90
CA LEU A 317 29.25 -8.76 -3.73
C LEU A 317 28.14 -9.79 -3.84
N TYR A 318 27.54 -10.17 -2.71
CA TYR A 318 26.45 -11.14 -2.70
C TYR A 318 25.24 -10.65 -3.51
N LEU A 319 24.80 -9.41 -3.31
CA LEU A 319 23.69 -8.85 -4.09
C LEU A 319 24.02 -8.74 -5.58
N THR A 320 25.24 -8.32 -5.92
CA THR A 320 25.70 -8.24 -7.31
C THR A 320 25.72 -9.62 -7.96
N HIS A 321 26.21 -10.63 -7.24
CA HIS A 321 26.17 -12.02 -7.68
C HIS A 321 24.71 -12.46 -7.95
N LEU A 322 23.81 -12.25 -6.99
CA LEU A 322 22.39 -12.60 -7.12
C LEU A 322 21.74 -12.01 -8.37
N LEU A 323 21.97 -10.71 -8.65
CA LEU A 323 21.42 -10.03 -9.82
C LEU A 323 22.02 -10.54 -11.14
N LEU A 324 23.21 -11.15 -11.11
CA LEU A 324 23.89 -11.74 -12.27
C LEU A 324 23.64 -13.24 -12.46
N THR A 325 22.96 -13.91 -11.52
CA THR A 325 22.61 -15.34 -11.64
C THR A 325 21.68 -15.59 -12.83
N THR A 326 21.70 -16.82 -13.36
CA THR A 326 20.86 -17.23 -14.50
C THR A 326 19.36 -17.06 -14.27
N LYS A 327 18.91 -17.13 -13.01
CA LYS A 327 17.51 -17.01 -12.61
C LYS A 327 17.06 -15.56 -12.41
N SER A 328 17.99 -14.61 -12.36
CA SER A 328 17.66 -13.19 -12.20
C SER A 328 17.01 -12.63 -13.47
N PRO A 329 15.80 -12.03 -13.38
CA PRO A 329 15.11 -11.51 -14.56
C PRO A 329 15.75 -10.23 -15.13
N CYS A 330 16.55 -9.52 -14.33
CA CYS A 330 17.23 -8.30 -14.75
C CYS A 330 18.70 -8.53 -15.15
N ARG A 331 19.14 -9.80 -15.20
CA ARG A 331 20.54 -10.18 -15.46
C ARG A 331 21.14 -9.48 -16.67
N SER A 332 20.49 -9.58 -17.82
CA SER A 332 21.03 -9.06 -19.09
C SER A 332 21.17 -7.56 -19.07
N GLN A 333 20.15 -6.85 -18.55
CA GLN A 333 20.18 -5.40 -18.41
C GLN A 333 21.29 -4.96 -17.44
N PHE A 334 21.31 -5.54 -16.24
CA PHE A 334 22.28 -5.17 -15.21
C PHE A 334 23.72 -5.49 -15.66
N TYR A 335 23.94 -6.63 -16.31
CA TYR A 335 25.24 -6.97 -16.88
C TYR A 335 25.67 -5.95 -17.96
N GLY A 336 24.74 -5.53 -18.83
CA GLY A 336 25.00 -4.48 -19.82
C GLY A 336 25.38 -3.14 -19.18
N GLU A 337 24.73 -2.76 -18.08
CA GLU A 337 25.10 -1.56 -17.32
C GLU A 337 26.51 -1.68 -16.71
N LEU A 338 26.82 -2.80 -16.05
CA LEU A 338 28.14 -3.06 -15.48
C LEU A 338 29.26 -3.06 -16.54
N GLN A 339 28.97 -3.40 -17.79
CA GLN A 339 29.96 -3.34 -18.88
C GLN A 339 30.55 -1.95 -19.09
N THR A 340 29.84 -0.91 -18.66
CA THR A 340 30.28 0.48 -18.77
C THR A 340 31.20 0.91 -17.62
N LEU A 341 31.35 0.09 -16.57
CA LEU A 341 32.18 0.45 -15.42
C LEU A 341 33.67 0.47 -15.79
N PRO A 342 34.41 1.51 -15.37
CA PRO A 342 35.86 1.46 -15.42
C PRO A 342 36.36 0.33 -14.52
N GLN A 343 37.37 -0.40 -14.98
CA GLN A 343 37.98 -1.52 -14.24
C GLN A 343 37.04 -2.70 -13.93
N LEU A 344 36.01 -2.92 -14.75
CA LEU A 344 35.11 -4.10 -14.65
C LEU A 344 35.86 -5.44 -14.54
N GLY A 345 37.04 -5.57 -15.14
CA GLY A 345 37.88 -6.77 -15.02
C GLY A 345 38.13 -7.18 -13.56
N ARG A 346 38.34 -6.19 -12.68
CA ARG A 346 38.55 -6.42 -11.23
C ARG A 346 37.29 -6.96 -10.57
N LEU A 347 36.12 -6.40 -10.90
CA LEU A 347 34.84 -6.91 -10.41
C LEU A 347 34.58 -8.35 -10.88
N ARG A 348 34.89 -8.65 -12.15
CA ARG A 348 34.74 -10.01 -12.70
C ARG A 348 35.64 -11.02 -12.01
N GLU A 349 36.91 -10.67 -11.79
CA GLU A 349 37.84 -11.53 -11.04
C GLU A 349 37.33 -11.80 -9.62
N LEU A 350 36.84 -10.76 -8.95
CA LEU A 350 36.28 -10.89 -7.61
C LEU A 350 35.01 -11.75 -7.59
N LEU A 351 34.06 -11.51 -8.50
CA LEU A 351 32.85 -12.32 -8.66
C LEU A 351 33.17 -13.77 -8.98
N ASN A 352 34.20 -14.05 -9.76
CA ASN A 352 34.66 -15.41 -10.06
C ASN A 352 35.25 -16.10 -8.82
N LYS A 353 36.01 -15.39 -7.99
CA LYS A 353 36.55 -15.93 -6.73
C LYS A 353 35.44 -16.34 -5.76
N VAL A 354 34.35 -15.57 -5.69
CA VAL A 354 33.23 -15.83 -4.76
C VAL A 354 32.11 -16.66 -5.37
N ALA A 355 32.11 -16.91 -6.68
CA ALA A 355 31.04 -17.63 -7.38
C ALA A 355 30.78 -19.02 -6.78
N TYR A 356 31.83 -19.74 -6.37
CA TYR A 356 31.70 -21.06 -5.74
C TYR A 356 31.06 -21.00 -4.34
N VAL A 357 31.23 -19.88 -3.62
CA VAL A 357 30.69 -19.71 -2.26
C VAL A 357 29.19 -19.36 -2.28
N TYR A 358 28.74 -18.69 -3.34
CA TYR A 358 27.36 -18.21 -3.46
C TYR A 358 26.45 -19.05 -4.36
N SER A 359 27.02 -20.02 -5.10
CA SER A 359 26.27 -21.02 -5.89
C SER A 359 25.92 -22.23 -5.05
#